data_AF-A0A060Y427-F1
#
_entry.id   AF-A0A060Y427-F1
#
_cell.length_a   1.000
_cell.length_b   1.000
_cell.length_c   1.000
_cell.angle_alpha   90.00
_cell.angle_beta   90.00
_cell.angle_gamma   90.00
#
_symmetry.space_group_name_H-M   'P 1'
#
loop_
_entity.id
_entity.type
_entity.pdbx_description
1 polymer ?
#
loop_
_entity_poly.entity_id
_entity_poly.type
_entity_poly.pdbx_seq_one_letter_code
_entity_poly.pdbx_strand_id
1 'polypeptide(L)'
;MTGPKNLESRTKHIRATWANRCNKILYMSSVETEFPTVGLNVTEGRDQLYWKTIRAFQYIYQHHRNDYDWVLKADDDTFVVIENLRYTLSKQDPEKPVYFGRRFRPFVHQGYMSGGAGYVLSKEAVRRFIEGFDMAKCTHFSIIEDMALGKCMETMGVEPGDSRDVKGRQTFHPYPPDKYLIKKPPRKRPWFLLYDYYKPREGPECCSDHTVSFHYIYNVQMYMLEYLTYNLRPYGYQYRYNPDSAGTESESNTPTPVSA
;
A
#
# COMPACT_ATOMS: atom_id res chain seq x y z
N MET A 1 11.61 -0.20 -1.39
CA MET A 1 12.55 -1.31 -1.58
C MET A 1 13.13 -1.18 -2.97
N THR A 2 14.46 -1.19 -3.12
CA THR A 2 15.13 -1.07 -4.43
C THR A 2 16.36 -1.98 -4.48
N GLY A 3 17.04 -2.04 -5.62
CA GLY A 3 18.35 -2.65 -5.78
C GLY A 3 19.28 -1.78 -6.64
N PRO A 4 20.60 -2.03 -6.63
CA PRO A 4 21.60 -1.19 -7.30
C PRO A 4 21.33 -0.99 -8.80
N LYS A 5 20.81 -2.03 -9.47
CA LYS A 5 20.47 -1.99 -10.92
C LYS A 5 19.24 -1.14 -11.24
N ASN A 6 18.42 -0.82 -10.24
CA ASN A 6 17.15 -0.11 -10.40
C ASN A 6 17.24 1.37 -10.00
N LEU A 7 18.40 1.85 -9.56
CA LEU A 7 18.54 3.24 -9.10
C LEU A 7 18.24 4.23 -10.22
N GLU A 8 18.88 4.02 -11.38
CA GLU A 8 18.70 4.88 -12.55
C GLU A 8 17.39 4.67 -13.29
N SER A 9 16.93 3.42 -13.42
CA SER A 9 15.75 3.12 -14.24
C SER A 9 14.43 3.30 -13.50
N ARG A 10 14.45 3.34 -12.16
CA ARG A 10 13.24 3.33 -11.31
C ARG A 10 13.32 4.29 -10.14
N THR A 11 14.29 4.09 -9.23
CA THR A 11 14.32 4.73 -7.91
C THR A 11 14.43 6.26 -7.99
N LYS A 12 15.24 6.78 -8.93
CA LYS A 12 15.36 8.23 -9.12
C LYS A 12 14.03 8.90 -9.50
N HIS A 13 13.15 8.17 -10.19
CA HIS A 13 11.85 8.69 -10.61
C HIS A 13 10.86 8.75 -9.44
N ILE A 14 10.94 7.80 -8.50
CA ILE A 14 10.24 7.90 -7.21
C ILE A 14 10.71 9.14 -6.45
N ARG A 15 12.04 9.32 -6.33
CA ARG A 15 12.64 10.51 -5.68
C ARG A 15 12.18 11.82 -6.32
N ALA A 16 12.03 11.85 -7.64
CA ALA A 16 11.59 13.04 -8.38
C ALA A 16 10.07 13.29 -8.31
N THR A 17 9.28 12.37 -7.75
CA THR A 17 7.81 12.44 -7.71
C THR A 17 7.30 12.31 -6.27
N TRP A 18 6.54 11.25 -5.96
CA TRP A 18 5.75 11.14 -4.73
C TRP A 18 6.60 11.04 -3.44
N ALA A 19 7.86 10.64 -3.54
CA ALA A 19 8.77 10.55 -2.40
C ALA A 19 8.92 11.86 -1.62
N ASN A 20 8.86 13.00 -2.31
CA ASN A 20 9.05 14.33 -1.70
C ASN A 20 7.90 14.71 -0.76
N ARG A 21 6.80 13.95 -0.78
CA ARG A 21 5.63 14.18 0.07
C ARG A 21 5.71 13.38 1.38
N CYS A 22 6.66 12.46 1.52
CA CYS A 22 6.91 11.68 2.73
C CYS A 22 7.56 12.54 3.82
N ASN A 23 7.27 12.24 5.10
CA ASN A 23 7.93 12.89 6.24
C ASN A 23 9.42 12.49 6.35
N LYS A 24 9.71 11.23 6.07
CA LYS A 24 11.05 10.65 6.00
C LYS A 24 11.03 9.57 4.91
N ILE A 25 12.10 9.45 4.15
CA ILE A 25 12.25 8.41 3.13
C ILE A 25 13.59 7.69 3.28
N LEU A 26 13.54 6.37 3.19
CA LEU A 26 14.71 5.50 3.25
C LEU A 26 14.71 4.59 2.02
N TYR A 27 15.74 4.70 1.18
CA TYR A 27 15.89 3.89 -0.01
C TYR A 27 16.63 2.60 0.32
N MET A 28 15.89 1.62 0.82
CA MET A 28 16.45 0.31 1.22
C MET A 28 16.99 -0.48 0.03
N SER A 29 18.30 -0.78 0.05
CA SER A 29 19.05 -1.48 -1.01
C SER A 29 19.94 -2.57 -0.40
N SER A 30 20.47 -3.51 -1.20
CA SER A 30 21.49 -4.47 -0.71
C SER A 30 22.76 -3.76 -0.24
N VAL A 31 23.15 -2.71 -0.96
CA VAL A 31 24.38 -1.95 -0.72
C VAL A 31 24.09 -0.44 -0.65
N GLU A 32 24.92 0.25 0.12
CA GLU A 32 25.03 1.70 0.10
C GLU A 32 25.66 2.16 -1.23
N THR A 33 25.23 3.31 -1.74
CA THR A 33 25.67 3.87 -3.02
C THR A 33 25.74 5.39 -2.95
N GLU A 34 26.17 6.05 -4.03
CA GLU A 34 26.09 7.51 -4.17
C GLU A 34 24.65 8.04 -4.20
N PHE A 35 23.70 7.22 -4.65
CA PHE A 35 22.29 7.48 -4.36
C PHE A 35 22.06 7.18 -2.88
N PRO A 36 21.32 8.00 -2.12
CA PRO A 36 21.20 7.89 -0.65
C PRO A 36 20.44 6.64 -0.19
N THR A 37 21.03 5.47 -0.43
CA THR A 37 20.50 4.16 -0.11
C THR A 37 20.97 3.73 1.26
N VAL A 38 20.08 3.05 1.98
CA VAL A 38 20.47 2.29 3.17
C VAL A 38 20.93 0.92 2.70
N GLY A 39 22.21 0.60 2.90
CA GLY A 39 22.78 -0.70 2.59
C GLY A 39 22.43 -1.74 3.65
N LEU A 40 21.65 -2.76 3.28
CA LEU A 40 21.17 -3.79 4.19
C LEU A 40 22.11 -5.00 4.35
N ASN A 41 23.20 -5.05 3.57
CA ASN A 41 24.18 -6.14 3.54
C ASN A 41 23.53 -7.52 3.33
N VAL A 42 22.73 -7.63 2.27
CA VAL A 42 22.04 -8.85 1.84
C VAL A 42 22.20 -9.02 0.34
N THR A 43 22.21 -10.26 -0.13
CA THR A 43 22.36 -10.56 -1.55
C THR A 43 21.17 -10.05 -2.37
N GLU A 44 21.40 -9.63 -3.62
CA GLU A 44 20.31 -9.31 -4.56
C GLU A 44 19.66 -10.57 -5.12
N GLY A 45 18.35 -10.52 -5.32
CA GLY A 45 17.59 -11.64 -5.84
C GLY A 45 16.14 -11.62 -5.38
N ARG A 46 15.26 -12.24 -6.16
CA ARG A 46 13.84 -12.33 -5.80
C ARG A 46 13.63 -13.20 -4.56
N ASP A 47 14.45 -14.23 -4.42
CA ASP A 47 14.53 -15.14 -3.28
C ASP A 47 15.05 -14.47 -1.99
N GLN A 48 15.71 -13.31 -2.12
CA GLN A 48 16.28 -12.54 -1.00
C GLN A 48 15.37 -11.38 -0.55
N LEU A 49 14.21 -11.19 -1.19
CA LEU A 49 13.32 -10.07 -0.89
C LEU A 49 12.82 -10.06 0.55
N TYR A 50 12.55 -11.24 1.11
CA TYR A 50 12.12 -11.31 2.50
C TYR A 50 13.27 -10.99 3.46
N TRP A 51 14.50 -11.44 3.17
CA TRP A 51 15.69 -11.00 3.92
C TRP A 51 15.88 -9.48 3.88
N LYS A 52 15.74 -8.85 2.70
CA LYS A 52 15.76 -7.39 2.57
C LYS A 52 14.69 -6.74 3.44
N THR A 53 13.50 -7.29 3.47
CA THR A 53 12.39 -6.78 4.29
C THR A 53 12.68 -6.89 5.79
N ILE A 54 13.18 -8.05 6.24
CA ILE A 54 13.58 -8.25 7.64
C ILE A 54 14.65 -7.23 8.04
N ARG A 55 15.73 -7.11 7.26
CA ARG A 55 16.82 -6.15 7.55
C ARG A 55 16.36 -4.70 7.49
N ALA A 56 15.46 -4.36 6.56
CA ALA A 56 14.88 -3.02 6.47
C ALA A 56 14.10 -2.65 7.74
N PHE A 57 13.22 -3.53 8.22
CA PHE A 57 12.47 -3.27 9.45
C PHE A 57 13.37 -3.27 10.69
N GLN A 58 14.39 -4.12 10.75
CA GLN A 58 15.40 -4.07 11.81
C GLN A 58 16.13 -2.73 11.84
N TYR A 59 16.57 -2.22 10.68
CA TYR A 59 17.20 -0.91 10.57
C TYR A 59 16.25 0.21 11.03
N ILE A 60 15.01 0.20 10.56
CA ILE A 60 13.99 1.19 10.94
C ILE A 60 13.74 1.17 12.44
N TYR A 61 13.63 -0.01 13.05
CA TYR A 61 13.44 -0.13 14.50
C TYR A 61 14.66 0.34 15.29
N GLN A 62 15.87 0.00 14.85
CA GLN A 62 17.09 0.35 15.55
C GLN A 62 17.41 1.86 15.49
N HIS A 63 17.10 2.52 14.37
CA HIS A 63 17.53 3.91 14.15
C HIS A 63 16.39 4.93 14.16
N HIS A 64 15.14 4.49 14.01
CA HIS A 64 14.00 5.38 13.84
C HIS A 64 12.76 5.01 14.67
N ARG A 65 12.82 4.07 15.62
CA ARG A 65 11.63 3.62 16.40
C ARG A 65 10.80 4.73 17.05
N ASN A 66 11.38 5.88 17.31
CA ASN A 66 10.70 7.03 17.93
C ASN A 66 10.33 8.13 16.92
N ASP A 67 10.64 7.94 15.64
CA ASP A 67 10.51 8.95 14.58
C ASP A 67 9.26 8.75 13.70
N TYR A 68 8.48 7.69 13.92
CA TYR A 68 7.33 7.33 13.10
C TYR A 68 6.17 6.76 13.91
N ASP A 69 4.96 7.03 13.41
CA ASP A 69 3.73 6.36 13.82
C ASP A 69 3.36 5.21 12.85
N TRP A 70 3.75 5.35 11.59
CA TRP A 70 3.42 4.45 10.50
C TRP A 70 4.62 4.24 9.57
N VAL A 71 4.84 3.00 9.13
CA VAL A 71 5.89 2.64 8.17
C VAL A 71 5.26 2.09 6.91
N LEU A 72 5.37 2.82 5.80
CA LEU A 72 5.00 2.35 4.47
C LEU A 72 6.17 1.60 3.82
N LYS A 73 5.96 0.34 3.45
CA LYS A 73 6.81 -0.36 2.48
C LYS A 73 6.19 -0.25 1.10
N ALA A 74 6.96 0.24 0.14
CA ALA A 74 6.61 0.29 -1.28
C ALA A 74 7.78 -0.20 -2.15
N ASP A 75 7.51 -0.74 -3.33
CA ASP A 75 8.52 -1.19 -4.29
C ASP A 75 8.97 -0.04 -5.21
N ASP A 76 10.12 -0.21 -5.87
CA ASP A 76 10.71 0.84 -6.72
C ASP A 76 9.94 1.13 -8.02
N ASP A 77 8.86 0.40 -8.28
CA ASP A 77 7.87 0.57 -9.34
C ASP A 77 6.44 0.73 -8.79
N THR A 78 6.30 1.27 -7.58
CA THR A 78 5.02 1.64 -6.98
C THR A 78 4.83 3.17 -7.00
N PHE A 79 3.68 3.65 -7.46
CA PHE A 79 3.26 5.04 -7.28
C PHE A 79 2.33 5.16 -6.07
N VAL A 80 2.53 6.18 -5.23
CA VAL A 80 1.76 6.37 -4.00
C VAL A 80 1.26 7.81 -3.89
N VAL A 81 -0.02 8.00 -3.57
CA VAL A 81 -0.61 9.29 -3.18
C VAL A 81 -0.56 9.39 -1.65
N ILE A 82 0.46 10.07 -1.14
CA ILE A 82 0.77 10.11 0.31
C ILE A 82 -0.35 10.78 1.10
N GLU A 83 -1.02 11.78 0.54
CA GLU A 83 -2.15 12.48 1.13
C GLU A 83 -3.35 11.53 1.34
N ASN A 84 -3.62 10.64 0.38
CA ASN A 84 -4.68 9.63 0.49
C ASN A 84 -4.31 8.54 1.52
N LEU A 85 -3.02 8.21 1.63
CA LEU A 85 -2.53 7.33 2.69
C LEU A 85 -2.75 7.97 4.07
N ARG A 86 -2.35 9.23 4.24
CA ARG A 86 -2.56 9.98 5.49
C ARG A 86 -4.05 10.05 5.86
N TYR A 87 -4.91 10.31 4.88
CA TYR A 87 -6.36 10.29 5.10
C TYR A 87 -6.84 8.93 5.65
N THR A 88 -6.43 7.82 5.00
CA THR A 88 -6.76 6.45 5.44
C THR A 88 -6.31 6.18 6.88
N LEU A 89 -5.13 6.68 7.26
CA LEU A 89 -4.53 6.44 8.58
C LEU A 89 -4.98 7.44 9.66
N SER A 90 -5.56 8.58 9.30
CA SER A 90 -5.90 9.67 10.23
C SER A 90 -6.85 9.27 11.37
N LYS A 91 -7.65 8.22 11.17
CA LYS A 91 -8.62 7.69 12.14
C LYS A 91 -8.11 6.45 12.87
N GLN A 92 -6.86 6.06 12.63
CA GLN A 92 -6.25 4.83 13.15
C GLN A 92 -5.30 5.14 14.30
N ASP A 93 -5.22 4.21 15.24
CA ASP A 93 -4.31 4.30 16.39
C ASP A 93 -3.00 3.55 16.07
N PRO A 94 -1.85 4.24 15.97
CA PRO A 94 -0.57 3.61 15.65
C PRO A 94 -0.01 2.73 16.78
N GLU A 95 -0.56 2.81 18.00
CA GLU A 95 -0.17 1.96 19.12
C GLU A 95 -0.98 0.64 19.15
N LYS A 96 -1.94 0.47 18.24
CA LYS A 96 -2.63 -0.82 18.03
C LYS A 96 -1.86 -1.69 17.03
N PRO A 97 -1.83 -3.02 17.23
CA PRO A 97 -1.12 -3.93 16.35
C PRO A 97 -1.91 -4.15 15.05
N VAL A 98 -1.84 -3.19 14.13
CA VAL A 98 -2.58 -3.21 12.86
C VAL A 98 -1.68 -2.89 11.67
N TYR A 99 -2.01 -3.46 10.51
CA TYR A 99 -1.37 -3.17 9.23
C TYR A 99 -2.39 -3.13 8.10
N PHE A 100 -2.15 -2.28 7.11
CA PHE A 100 -3.08 -2.01 6.02
C PHE A 100 -2.41 -2.20 4.65
N GLY A 101 -3.20 -2.52 3.64
CA GLY A 101 -2.74 -2.70 2.27
C GLY A 101 -3.82 -3.36 1.41
N ARG A 102 -3.43 -4.01 0.30
CA ARG A 102 -4.33 -4.86 -0.48
C ARG A 102 -4.36 -6.28 0.10
N ARG A 103 -5.43 -6.65 0.82
CA ARG A 103 -5.55 -7.97 1.46
C ARG A 103 -5.75 -9.10 0.44
N PHE A 104 -4.81 -10.02 0.42
CA PHE A 104 -4.86 -11.32 -0.23
C PHE A 104 -5.21 -12.43 0.76
N ARG A 105 -5.81 -13.52 0.28
CA ARG A 105 -6.32 -14.66 1.07
C ARG A 105 -5.56 -15.99 0.97
N PRO A 106 -4.98 -16.43 -0.17
CA PRO A 106 -4.72 -17.86 -0.40
C PRO A 106 -3.79 -18.60 0.57
N PHE A 107 -2.89 -17.90 1.27
CA PHE A 107 -1.74 -18.54 1.92
C PHE A 107 -1.62 -18.31 3.43
N VAL A 108 -2.37 -17.35 3.98
CA VAL A 108 -2.38 -17.02 5.41
C VAL A 108 -3.84 -16.98 5.85
N HIS A 109 -4.17 -17.54 7.01
CA HIS A 109 -5.56 -17.70 7.43
C HIS A 109 -6.26 -16.34 7.61
N GLN A 110 -5.60 -15.38 8.27
CA GLN A 110 -6.05 -14.00 8.32
C GLN A 110 -5.83 -13.23 7.01
N GLY A 111 -5.23 -13.84 5.99
CA GLY A 111 -4.75 -13.15 4.81
C GLY A 111 -3.46 -12.35 5.05
N TYR A 112 -3.00 -11.67 4.01
CA TYR A 112 -1.75 -10.91 4.00
C TYR A 112 -1.85 -9.74 3.01
N MET A 113 -1.01 -8.72 3.13
CA MET A 113 -1.08 -7.55 2.24
C MET A 113 -0.16 -7.74 1.04
N SER A 114 -0.62 -7.47 -0.17
CA SER A 114 0.21 -7.58 -1.38
C SER A 114 1.45 -6.69 -1.29
N GLY A 115 2.63 -7.28 -1.49
CA GLY A 115 3.91 -6.58 -1.38
C GLY A 115 4.09 -5.46 -2.41
N GLY A 116 3.65 -5.69 -3.65
CA GLY A 116 3.78 -4.74 -4.75
C GLY A 116 2.81 -3.57 -4.65
N ALA A 117 1.58 -3.80 -4.17
CA ALA A 117 0.65 -2.70 -3.89
C ALA A 117 1.19 -1.75 -2.81
N GLY A 118 2.17 -2.20 -2.03
CA GLY A 118 2.61 -1.57 -0.82
C GLY A 118 1.69 -1.90 0.36
N TYR A 119 2.28 -1.84 1.55
CA TYR A 119 1.57 -2.06 2.80
C TYR A 119 2.15 -1.15 3.87
N VAL A 120 1.33 -0.79 4.85
CA VAL A 120 1.69 0.11 5.93
C VAL A 120 1.49 -0.58 7.27
N LEU A 121 2.51 -0.53 8.11
CA LEU A 121 2.50 -1.08 9.46
C LEU A 121 2.38 0.06 10.46
N SER A 122 1.55 -0.13 11.47
CA SER A 122 1.58 0.68 12.69
C SER A 122 2.91 0.53 13.41
N LYS A 123 3.23 1.50 14.26
CA LYS A 123 4.40 1.45 15.15
C LYS A 123 4.41 0.19 16.01
N GLU A 124 3.27 -0.17 16.58
CA GLU A 124 3.13 -1.39 17.37
C GLU A 124 3.34 -2.66 16.50
N ALA A 125 2.84 -2.68 15.26
CA ALA A 125 3.10 -3.80 14.35
C ALA A 125 4.59 -3.99 14.04
N VAL A 126 5.34 -2.90 13.83
CA VAL A 126 6.80 -2.98 13.62
C VAL A 126 7.50 -3.51 14.86
N ARG A 127 7.16 -3.02 16.06
CA ARG A 127 7.72 -3.52 17.33
C ARG A 127 7.52 -5.03 17.47
N ARG A 128 6.28 -5.50 17.27
CA ARG A 128 5.94 -6.93 17.36
C ARG A 128 6.62 -7.78 16.30
N PHE A 129 6.79 -7.26 15.08
CA PHE A 129 7.52 -7.95 14.03
C PHE A 129 8.96 -8.25 14.46
N ILE A 130 9.67 -7.25 15.00
CA ILE A 130 11.05 -7.43 15.50
C ILE A 130 11.09 -8.41 16.67
N GLU A 131 10.21 -8.27 17.64
CA GLU A 131 10.11 -9.20 18.78
C GLU A 131 9.81 -10.64 18.33
N GLY A 132 9.06 -10.81 17.24
CA GLY A 132 8.81 -12.12 16.64
C GLY A 132 10.09 -12.81 16.18
N PHE A 133 11.04 -12.07 15.61
CA PHE A 133 12.36 -12.60 15.24
C PHE A 133 13.25 -12.84 16.45
N ASP A 134 13.25 -11.92 17.43
CA ASP A 134 14.06 -12.05 18.64
C ASP A 134 13.65 -13.28 19.47
N MET A 135 12.35 -13.60 19.50
CA MET A 135 11.80 -14.81 20.14
C MET A 135 11.83 -16.05 19.23
N ALA A 136 12.40 -15.98 18.03
CA ALA A 136 12.40 -17.04 17.03
C ALA A 136 10.99 -17.56 16.63
N LYS A 137 9.94 -16.77 16.86
CA LYS A 137 8.56 -17.05 16.40
C LYS A 137 8.36 -16.75 14.92
N CYS A 138 9.14 -15.81 14.39
CA CYS A 138 9.22 -15.49 12.98
C CYS A 138 10.61 -15.81 12.44
N THR A 139 10.66 -16.38 11.24
CA THR A 139 11.90 -16.75 10.56
C THR A 139 11.77 -16.49 9.06
N HIS A 140 12.89 -16.53 8.33
CA HIS A 140 12.87 -16.52 6.88
C HIS A 140 12.41 -17.89 6.32
N PHE A 141 11.11 -18.17 6.37
CA PHE A 141 10.56 -19.47 5.98
C PHE A 141 10.11 -19.57 4.51
N SER A 142 10.07 -18.45 3.78
CA SER A 142 9.65 -18.42 2.38
C SER A 142 10.35 -17.32 1.59
N ILE A 143 10.47 -17.54 0.29
CA ILE A 143 10.91 -16.55 -0.70
C ILE A 143 9.80 -15.57 -1.12
N ILE A 144 8.54 -15.86 -0.78
CA ILE A 144 7.40 -15.00 -1.05
C ILE A 144 7.27 -14.01 0.11
N GLU A 145 7.86 -12.83 -0.07
CA GLU A 145 8.04 -11.80 0.97
C GLU A 145 6.73 -11.38 1.66
N ASP A 146 5.69 -11.07 0.90
CA ASP A 146 4.45 -10.53 1.44
C ASP A 146 3.64 -11.57 2.21
N MET A 147 3.61 -12.80 1.71
CA MET A 147 3.07 -13.96 2.40
C MET A 147 3.84 -14.24 3.70
N ALA A 148 5.18 -14.18 3.66
CA ALA A 148 6.01 -14.49 4.81
C ALA A 148 5.87 -13.44 5.92
N LEU A 149 5.87 -12.16 5.54
CA LEU A 149 5.56 -11.05 6.45
C LEU A 149 4.15 -11.19 7.02
N GLY A 150 3.15 -11.45 6.17
CA GLY A 150 1.77 -11.64 6.61
C GLY A 150 1.59 -12.79 7.59
N LYS A 151 2.34 -13.89 7.42
CA LYS A 151 2.34 -15.00 8.39
C LYS A 151 2.97 -14.59 9.72
N CYS A 152 4.04 -13.79 9.71
CA CYS A 152 4.61 -13.24 10.94
C CYS A 152 3.62 -12.30 11.65
N MET A 153 2.90 -11.45 10.89
CA MET A 153 1.83 -10.60 11.46
C MET A 153 0.78 -11.45 12.18
N GLU A 154 0.32 -12.54 11.57
CA GLU A 154 -0.60 -13.49 12.19
C GLU A 154 -0.04 -14.12 13.47
N THR A 155 1.18 -14.65 13.40
CA THR A 155 1.86 -15.26 14.56
C THR A 155 2.01 -14.28 15.73
N MET A 156 2.22 -13.00 15.43
CA MET A 156 2.44 -11.95 16.43
C MET A 156 1.17 -11.18 16.82
N GLY A 157 0.00 -11.64 16.38
CA GLY A 157 -1.28 -11.02 16.73
C GLY A 157 -1.42 -9.59 16.20
N VAL A 158 -0.90 -9.34 15.01
CA VAL A 158 -1.08 -8.09 14.26
C VAL A 158 -2.23 -8.27 13.27
N GLU A 159 -3.29 -7.49 13.47
CA GLU A 159 -4.55 -7.64 12.77
C GLU A 159 -4.53 -6.93 11.40
N PRO A 160 -5.11 -7.54 10.35
CA PRO A 160 -5.23 -6.92 9.04
C PRO A 160 -6.35 -5.88 9.06
N GLY A 161 -5.98 -4.61 8.97
CA GLY A 161 -6.92 -3.50 8.87
C GLY A 161 -7.60 -3.42 7.50
N ASP A 162 -8.83 -2.92 7.47
CA ASP A 162 -9.57 -2.68 6.23
C ASP A 162 -9.27 -1.29 5.69
N SER A 163 -8.55 -1.23 4.56
CA SER A 163 -8.13 0.01 3.91
C SER A 163 -9.14 0.52 2.87
N ARG A 164 -10.23 -0.21 2.62
CA ARG A 164 -11.22 0.16 1.61
C ARG A 164 -11.98 1.41 2.04
N ASP A 165 -12.47 2.16 1.07
CA ASP A 165 -13.31 3.31 1.38
C ASP A 165 -14.72 2.90 1.85
N VAL A 166 -15.54 3.88 2.23
CA VAL A 166 -16.89 3.64 2.77
C VAL A 166 -17.82 2.93 1.77
N LYS A 167 -17.50 2.97 0.47
CA LYS A 167 -18.23 2.24 -0.60
C LYS A 167 -17.66 0.82 -0.81
N GLY A 168 -16.67 0.43 -0.02
CA GLY A 168 -15.96 -0.84 -0.12
C GLY A 168 -15.03 -0.94 -1.33
N ARG A 169 -14.60 0.18 -1.91
CA ARG A 169 -13.67 0.21 -3.05
C ARG A 169 -12.22 0.15 -2.56
N GLN A 170 -11.37 -0.47 -3.37
CA GLN A 170 -9.97 -0.70 -3.02
C GLN A 170 -9.15 0.60 -3.11
N THR A 171 -8.22 0.78 -2.17
CA THR A 171 -7.29 1.92 -2.12
C THR A 171 -5.86 1.53 -2.49
N PHE A 172 -5.46 0.27 -2.26
CA PHE A 172 -4.15 -0.27 -2.66
C PHE A 172 -4.32 -1.21 -3.86
N HIS A 173 -3.50 -1.04 -4.90
CA HIS A 173 -3.65 -1.80 -6.15
C HIS A 173 -2.34 -2.48 -6.60
N PRO A 174 -2.30 -3.83 -6.66
CA PRO A 174 -1.10 -4.60 -7.04
C PRO A 174 -0.76 -4.57 -8.54
N TYR A 175 -1.52 -3.83 -9.34
CA TYR A 175 -1.33 -3.69 -10.78
C TYR A 175 -1.54 -2.25 -11.24
N PRO A 176 -1.19 -1.90 -12.49
CA PRO A 176 -1.38 -0.54 -12.98
C PRO A 176 -2.86 -0.23 -13.22
N PRO A 177 -3.21 1.07 -13.36
CA PRO A 177 -4.61 1.51 -13.51
C PRO A 177 -5.36 0.85 -14.68
N ASP A 178 -4.69 0.50 -15.78
CA ASP A 178 -5.30 -0.11 -16.97
C ASP A 178 -6.00 -1.46 -16.69
N LYS A 179 -5.58 -2.17 -15.63
CA LYS A 179 -6.20 -3.42 -15.20
C LYS A 179 -7.53 -3.23 -14.50
N TYR A 180 -7.78 -2.05 -13.93
CA TYR A 180 -8.95 -1.81 -13.09
C TYR A 180 -9.96 -0.86 -13.71
N LEU A 181 -9.50 0.22 -14.36
CA LEU A 181 -10.35 1.32 -14.79
C LEU A 181 -11.32 0.95 -15.92
N ILE A 182 -10.95 -0.03 -16.76
CA ILE A 182 -11.76 -0.42 -17.91
C ILE A 182 -12.77 -1.48 -17.49
N LYS A 183 -14.07 -1.20 -17.68
CA LYS A 183 -15.13 -2.19 -17.50
C LYS A 183 -14.91 -3.31 -18.52
N LYS A 184 -14.70 -4.53 -18.04
CA LYS A 184 -14.55 -5.69 -18.91
C LYS A 184 -15.90 -6.42 -19.09
N PRO A 185 -16.18 -6.99 -20.27
CA PRO A 185 -17.33 -7.86 -20.45
C PRO A 185 -17.23 -9.09 -19.51
N PRO A 186 -18.34 -9.78 -19.23
CA PRO A 186 -18.32 -11.00 -18.43
C PRO A 186 -17.28 -11.98 -18.96
N ARG A 187 -16.37 -12.40 -18.08
CA ARG A 187 -15.23 -13.27 -18.41
C ARG A 187 -14.81 -14.06 -17.18
N LYS A 188 -14.06 -15.15 -17.39
CA LYS A 188 -13.40 -15.84 -16.27
C LYS A 188 -12.57 -14.83 -15.47
N ARG A 189 -12.66 -14.92 -14.15
CA ARG A 189 -11.90 -14.05 -13.24
C ARG A 189 -10.41 -14.18 -13.61
N PRO A 190 -9.74 -13.09 -13.95
CA PRO A 190 -8.34 -13.16 -14.34
C PRO A 190 -7.49 -13.59 -13.15
N TRP A 191 -6.38 -14.26 -13.46
CA TRP A 191 -5.47 -14.84 -12.46
C TRP A 191 -5.04 -13.82 -11.40
N PHE A 192 -4.82 -12.58 -11.80
CA PHE A 192 -4.35 -11.49 -10.94
C PHE A 192 -5.36 -11.03 -9.89
N LEU A 193 -6.65 -11.35 -10.08
CA LEU A 193 -7.68 -11.08 -9.09
C LEU A 193 -7.93 -12.29 -8.18
N LEU A 194 -7.37 -13.47 -8.44
CA LEU A 194 -7.71 -14.69 -7.68
C LEU A 194 -7.28 -14.61 -6.22
N TYR A 195 -6.29 -13.78 -5.91
CA TYR A 195 -5.76 -13.67 -4.56
C TYR A 195 -6.57 -12.72 -3.67
N ASP A 196 -7.37 -11.84 -4.26
CA ASP A 196 -8.13 -10.84 -3.51
C ASP A 196 -9.04 -11.48 -2.45
N TYR A 197 -8.88 -11.01 -1.20
CA TYR A 197 -9.70 -11.42 -0.08
C TYR A 197 -11.16 -10.96 -0.25
N TYR A 198 -11.34 -9.72 -0.73
CA TYR A 198 -12.65 -9.15 -1.01
C TYR A 198 -13.09 -9.41 -2.45
N LYS A 199 -14.40 -9.34 -2.71
CA LYS A 199 -14.93 -9.44 -4.06
C LYS A 199 -14.40 -8.27 -4.92
N PRO A 200 -13.65 -8.54 -6.00
CA PRO A 200 -13.05 -7.49 -6.81
C PRO A 200 -14.14 -6.75 -7.60
N ARG A 201 -13.91 -5.46 -7.82
CA ARG A 201 -14.72 -4.59 -8.68
C ARG A 201 -13.83 -4.11 -9.82
N GLU A 202 -14.35 -4.11 -11.05
CA GLU A 202 -13.67 -3.60 -12.24
C GLU A 202 -14.54 -2.53 -12.90
N GLY A 203 -13.91 -1.64 -13.67
CA GLY A 203 -14.55 -0.49 -14.29
C GLY A 203 -14.56 0.75 -13.42
N PRO A 204 -15.41 1.74 -13.71
CA PRO A 204 -15.42 3.04 -13.03
C PRO A 204 -15.55 2.98 -11.50
N GLU A 205 -16.13 1.90 -10.96
CA GLU A 205 -16.34 1.69 -9.52
C GLU A 205 -15.26 0.80 -8.86
N CYS A 206 -14.17 0.46 -9.57
CA CYS A 206 -13.11 -0.42 -9.06
C CYS A 206 -12.40 0.14 -7.84
N CYS A 207 -12.17 1.45 -7.90
CA CYS A 207 -11.07 2.09 -7.25
C CYS A 207 -11.61 3.26 -6.46
N SER A 208 -11.10 3.42 -5.24
CA SER A 208 -11.47 4.56 -4.43
C SER A 208 -11.04 5.86 -5.11
N ASP A 209 -11.83 6.91 -4.94
CA ASP A 209 -11.41 8.27 -5.30
C ASP A 209 -10.22 8.72 -4.43
N HIS A 210 -10.05 8.12 -3.25
CA HIS A 210 -8.87 8.23 -2.39
C HIS A 210 -7.93 7.02 -2.56
N THR A 211 -7.69 6.61 -3.80
CA THR A 211 -6.71 5.55 -4.09
C THR A 211 -5.33 5.94 -3.55
N VAL A 212 -4.71 5.03 -2.81
CA VAL A 212 -3.40 5.18 -2.19
C VAL A 212 -2.29 4.80 -3.17
N SER A 213 -2.38 3.66 -3.87
CA SER A 213 -1.24 3.18 -4.65
C SER A 213 -1.59 2.34 -5.86
N PHE A 214 -0.69 2.36 -6.84
CA PHE A 214 -0.65 1.43 -7.97
C PHE A 214 0.76 0.88 -8.16
N HIS A 215 0.86 -0.39 -8.53
CA HIS A 215 2.11 -1.11 -8.74
C HIS A 215 2.39 -1.39 -10.23
N TYR A 216 3.60 -1.83 -10.56
CA TYR A 216 4.11 -2.00 -11.93
C TYR A 216 4.08 -0.71 -12.75
N ILE A 217 4.36 0.42 -12.09
CA ILE A 217 4.42 1.74 -12.69
C ILE A 217 5.83 2.00 -13.20
N TYR A 218 6.00 2.03 -14.52
CA TYR A 218 7.29 2.38 -15.12
C TYR A 218 7.52 3.90 -15.13
N ASN A 219 8.75 4.32 -15.42
CA ASN A 219 9.21 5.70 -15.28
C ASN A 219 8.27 6.77 -15.89
N VAL A 220 7.86 6.64 -17.15
CA VAL A 220 6.96 7.63 -17.79
C VAL A 220 5.58 7.66 -17.11
N GLN A 221 5.05 6.49 -16.72
CA GLN A 221 3.79 6.44 -15.99
C GLN A 221 3.88 7.10 -14.60
N MET A 222 5.04 7.04 -13.93
CA MET A 222 5.24 7.71 -12.64
C MET A 222 5.00 9.22 -12.76
N TYR A 223 5.59 9.86 -13.77
CA TYR A 223 5.39 11.29 -14.04
C TYR A 223 3.99 11.60 -14.57
N MET A 224 3.41 10.72 -15.39
CA MET A 224 2.03 10.87 -15.84
C MET A 224 1.06 10.86 -14.66
N LEU A 225 1.21 9.90 -13.74
CA LEU A 225 0.38 9.83 -12.54
C LEU A 225 0.61 11.03 -11.61
N GLU A 226 1.84 11.49 -11.43
CA GLU A 226 2.12 12.74 -10.71
C GLU A 226 1.38 13.93 -11.34
N TYR A 227 1.47 14.09 -12.67
CA TYR A 227 0.79 15.17 -13.39
C TYR A 227 -0.74 15.08 -13.27
N LEU A 228 -1.32 13.90 -13.48
CA LEU A 228 -2.77 13.68 -13.37
C LEU A 228 -3.25 13.87 -11.92
N THR A 229 -2.44 13.51 -10.94
CA THR A 229 -2.79 13.59 -9.52
C THR A 229 -2.68 15.01 -9.00
N TYR A 230 -1.71 15.83 -9.43
CA TYR A 230 -1.45 17.12 -8.77
C TYR A 230 -1.54 18.35 -9.68
N ASN A 231 -1.47 18.20 -11.01
CA ASN A 231 -1.37 19.33 -11.94
C ASN A 231 -2.58 19.46 -12.85
N LEU A 232 -3.06 18.35 -13.43
CA LEU A 232 -4.19 18.39 -14.34
C LEU A 232 -5.50 18.58 -13.58
N ARG A 233 -6.13 19.72 -13.76
CA ARG A 233 -7.47 20.02 -13.25
C ARG A 233 -8.31 20.69 -14.33
N PRO A 234 -9.45 20.10 -14.73
CA PRO A 234 -10.40 20.82 -15.56
C PRO A 234 -10.91 22.03 -14.78
N TYR A 235 -11.06 23.17 -15.46
CA TYR A 235 -11.62 24.37 -14.86
C TYR A 235 -13.01 24.06 -14.25
N GLY A 236 -13.21 24.49 -13.00
CA GLY A 236 -14.47 24.25 -12.27
C GLY A 236 -14.65 22.84 -11.69
N TYR A 237 -13.66 21.95 -11.80
CA TYR A 237 -13.76 20.62 -11.21
C TYR A 237 -13.86 20.67 -9.68
N GLN A 238 -14.96 20.15 -9.14
CA GLN A 238 -15.12 19.83 -7.73
C GLN A 238 -15.03 18.31 -7.54
N TYR A 239 -14.44 17.87 -6.43
CA TYR A 239 -14.30 16.45 -6.13
C TYR A 239 -15.67 15.75 -6.17
N ARG A 240 -15.81 14.73 -7.03
CA ARG A 240 -17.07 13.97 -7.18
C ARG A 240 -17.49 13.20 -5.93
N TYR A 241 -16.56 12.98 -5.00
CA TYR A 241 -16.78 12.18 -3.82
C TYR A 241 -16.34 12.94 -2.58
N ASN A 242 -17.30 13.25 -1.70
CA ASN A 242 -17.07 13.82 -0.39
C ASN A 242 -17.42 12.76 0.67
N PRO A 243 -16.43 12.14 1.33
CA PRO A 243 -16.70 11.11 2.34
C PRO A 243 -17.39 11.66 3.59
N ASP A 244 -17.27 12.97 3.85
CA ASP A 244 -17.88 13.61 5.03
C ASP A 244 -19.37 13.93 4.80
N SER A 245 -19.85 13.96 3.53
CA SER A 245 -21.26 14.17 3.23
C SER A 245 -22.11 12.89 3.35
N ALA A 246 -21.49 11.70 3.38
CA ALA A 246 -22.22 10.43 3.49
C ALA A 246 -22.94 10.24 4.85
N GLY A 247 -22.67 11.09 5.85
CA GLY A 247 -23.35 11.10 7.14
C GLY A 247 -24.63 11.96 7.19
N THR A 248 -25.00 12.66 6.12
CA THR A 248 -26.15 13.60 6.12
C THR A 248 -27.36 13.15 5.29
N GLU A 249 -27.29 12.01 4.58
CA GLU A 249 -28.38 11.53 3.70
C GLU A 249 -29.40 10.60 4.40
N SER A 250 -29.57 10.64 5.72
CA SER A 250 -30.57 9.80 6.43
C SER A 250 -31.84 10.52 6.90
N GLU A 251 -32.03 11.81 6.63
CA GLU A 251 -33.24 12.53 7.07
C GLU A 251 -33.79 13.47 5.99
N SER A 252 -34.38 12.93 4.92
CA SER A 252 -35.43 13.64 4.15
C SER A 252 -36.19 12.70 3.21
N ASN A 253 -36.89 11.71 3.76
CA ASN A 253 -37.98 11.04 3.04
C ASN A 253 -39.31 11.39 3.72
N THR A 254 -39.83 12.58 3.42
CA THR A 254 -41.27 12.85 3.54
C THR A 254 -41.93 12.57 2.19
N PRO A 255 -42.96 11.69 2.11
CA PRO A 255 -43.65 11.42 0.86
C PRO A 255 -44.49 12.64 0.46
N THR A 256 -44.31 13.13 -0.76
CA THR A 256 -45.24 14.07 -1.41
C THR A 256 -46.60 13.41 -1.59
N PRO A 257 -47.71 14.07 -1.22
CA PRO A 257 -49.05 13.55 -1.46
C PRO A 257 -49.41 13.70 -2.94
N VAL A 258 -49.92 12.62 -3.52
CA VAL A 258 -50.52 12.62 -4.86
C VAL A 258 -51.91 13.24 -4.73
N SER A 259 -52.13 14.40 -5.37
CA SER A 259 -53.46 14.96 -5.57
C SER A 259 -54.01 14.53 -6.94
N ALA A 260 -55.30 14.18 -6.94
CA ALA A 260 -56.11 13.69 -8.05
C ALA A 260 -56.23 14.65 -9.24
#